data_AF-A0A522BF04-F1
#
_entry.id   AF-A0A522BF04-F1
#
_cell.length_a   1.000
_cell.length_b   1.000
_cell.length_c   1.000
_cell.angle_alpha   90.00
_cell.angle_beta   90.00
_cell.angle_gamma   90.00
#
_symmetry.space_group_name_H-M   'P 1'
#
loop_
_entity.id
_entity.type
_entity.pdbx_description
1 polymer ?
#
loop_
_entity_poly.entity_id
_entity_poly.type
_entity_poly.pdbx_seq_one_letter_code
_entity_poly.pdbx_strand_id
1 'polypeptide(L)'
;MRLEERTLRASPELRRMVSECERLARDVKIHLVYHELKNGGSGHNQSLRSLSRRFSTSFSTVKRALKRIEEMRGKDKTKLH
;
A
#
# COMPACT_ATOMS: atom_id res chain seq x y z
N MET A 1 -20.51 -18.70 10.72
CA MET A 1 -20.11 -17.28 10.80
C MET A 1 -18.92 -17.20 11.73
N ARG A 2 -17.72 -16.88 11.22
CA ARG A 2 -16.47 -16.91 12.01
C ARG A 2 -16.51 -15.80 13.08
N LEU A 3 -15.95 -16.05 14.25
CA LEU A 3 -15.95 -15.12 15.40
C LEU A 3 -15.46 -13.72 15.00
N GLU A 4 -14.46 -13.65 14.12
CA GLU A 4 -13.87 -12.45 13.53
C GLU A 4 -14.90 -11.56 12.82
N GLU A 5 -15.80 -12.15 12.03
CA GLU A 5 -16.84 -11.40 11.32
C GLU A 5 -17.87 -10.80 12.27
N ARG A 6 -18.17 -11.47 13.39
CA ARG A 6 -19.07 -10.95 14.43
C ARG A 6 -18.43 -9.79 15.19
N THR A 7 -17.16 -9.92 15.55
CA THR A 7 -16.39 -8.87 16.24
C THR A 7 -16.23 -7.61 15.38
N LEU A 8 -15.92 -7.78 14.09
CA LEU A 8 -15.82 -6.65 13.17
C LEU A 8 -17.18 -5.97 12.95
N ARG A 9 -18.28 -6.71 12.87
CA ARG A 9 -19.61 -6.09 12.78
C ARG A 9 -19.98 -5.29 14.03
N ALA A 10 -19.53 -5.72 15.20
CA ALA A 10 -19.85 -5.12 16.48
C ALA A 10 -19.07 -3.82 16.78
N SER A 11 -17.89 -3.59 16.18
CA SER A 11 -17.10 -2.35 16.37
C SER A 11 -16.73 -1.68 15.05
N PRO A 12 -17.25 -0.47 14.78
CA PRO A 12 -16.80 0.38 13.68
C PRO A 12 -15.30 0.71 13.73
N GLU A 13 -14.74 0.92 14.92
CA GLU A 13 -13.32 1.26 15.13
C GLU A 13 -12.41 0.11 14.69
N LEU A 14 -12.71 -1.12 15.12
CA LEU A 14 -11.95 -2.30 14.71
C LEU A 14 -11.98 -2.49 13.18
N ARG A 15 -13.13 -2.26 12.53
CA ARG A 15 -13.22 -2.29 11.05
C ARG A 15 -12.34 -1.24 10.39
N ARG A 16 -12.31 -0.02 10.93
CA ARG A 16 -11.44 1.05 10.43
C ARG A 16 -9.97 0.66 10.57
N MET A 17 -9.57 0.12 11.72
CA MET A 17 -8.20 -0.34 11.97
C MET A 17 -7.78 -1.47 11.03
N VAL A 18 -8.63 -2.49 10.85
CA VAL A 18 -8.34 -3.60 9.92
C VAL A 18 -8.20 -3.09 8.49
N SER A 19 -9.13 -2.23 8.05
CA SER A 19 -9.07 -1.64 6.70
C SER A 19 -7.79 -0.83 6.49
N GLU A 20 -7.34 -0.12 7.53
CA GLU A 20 -6.08 0.64 7.51
C GLU A 20 -4.86 -0.29 7.44
N CYS A 21 -4.83 -1.36 8.23
CA CYS A 21 -3.78 -2.38 8.16
C CYS A 21 -3.69 -3.04 6.78
N GLU A 22 -4.84 -3.42 6.19
CA GLU A 22 -4.90 -3.98 4.85
C GLU A 22 -4.38 -3.01 3.79
N ARG A 23 -4.72 -1.72 3.93
CA ARG A 23 -4.24 -0.66 3.05
C ARG A 23 -2.73 -0.48 3.17
N LEU A 24 -2.19 -0.43 4.38
CA LEU A 24 -0.74 -0.30 4.61
C LEU A 24 0.02 -1.51 4.07
N ALA A 25 -0.48 -2.72 4.32
CA ALA A 25 0.11 -3.94 3.79
C ALA A 25 0.14 -3.95 2.26
N ARG A 26 -0.93 -3.46 1.59
CA ARG A 26 -0.96 -3.28 0.14
C ARG A 26 0.07 -2.26 -0.32
N ASP A 27 0.15 -1.11 0.34
CA ASP A 27 1.07 -0.03 -0.04
C ASP A 27 2.54 -0.50 0.04
N VAL A 28 2.91 -1.23 1.09
CA VAL A 28 4.25 -1.82 1.25
C VAL A 28 4.55 -2.84 0.14
N LYS A 29 3.62 -3.76 -0.14
CA LYS A 29 3.79 -4.75 -1.22
C LYS A 29 3.97 -4.08 -2.59
N ILE A 30 3.20 -3.04 -2.88
CA ILE A 30 3.34 -2.25 -4.11
C ILE A 30 4.72 -1.62 -4.21
N HIS A 31 5.22 -1.03 -3.12
CA HIS A 31 6.53 -0.37 -3.09
C HIS A 31 7.69 -1.35 -3.30
N LEU A 32 7.67 -2.51 -2.66
CA LEU A 32 8.69 -3.56 -2.83
C LEU A 32 8.78 -4.01 -4.29
N VAL A 33 7.64 -4.41 -4.88
CA VAL A 33 7.59 -4.88 -6.27
C VAL A 33 7.95 -3.75 -7.24
N TYR A 34 7.58 -2.50 -6.95
CA TYR A 34 7.97 -1.35 -7.76
C TYR A 34 9.50 -1.24 -7.83
N HIS A 35 10.20 -1.35 -6.71
CA HIS A 35 11.66 -1.29 -6.66
C HIS A 35 12.31 -2.46 -7.39
N GLU A 36 11.80 -3.68 -7.25
CA GLU A 36 12.27 -4.84 -8.02
C GLU A 36 12.17 -4.59 -9.53
N LEU A 37 11.03 -4.10 -10.00
CA LEU A 37 10.84 -3.77 -11.42
C LEU A 37 11.77 -2.66 -11.88
N LYS A 38 11.96 -1.61 -11.06
CA LYS A 38 12.88 -0.50 -11.35
C LYS A 38 14.33 -0.98 -11.42
N ASN A 39 14.75 -1.85 -10.51
CA ASN A 39 16.09 -2.44 -10.50
C ASN A 39 16.31 -3.37 -11.70
N GLY A 40 15.26 -4.05 -12.18
CA GLY A 40 15.26 -4.80 -13.43
C GLY A 40 15.17 -3.94 -14.70
N GLY A 41 15.31 -2.62 -14.61
CA GLY A 41 15.34 -1.72 -15.77
C GLY A 41 13.97 -1.29 -16.31
N SER A 42 12.87 -1.64 -15.64
CA SER A 42 11.53 -1.24 -16.11
C SER A 42 11.34 0.28 -16.06
N GLY A 43 10.74 0.82 -17.12
CA GLY A 43 10.33 2.23 -17.18
C GLY A 43 9.25 2.55 -16.14
N HIS A 44 9.19 3.79 -15.65
CA HIS A 44 8.26 4.18 -14.57
C HIS A 44 6.79 3.82 -14.91
N ASN A 45 6.32 4.22 -16.09
CA ASN A 45 4.94 3.95 -16.51
C ASN A 45 4.66 2.45 -16.75
N GLN A 46 5.68 1.70 -17.19
CA GLN A 46 5.58 0.25 -17.37
C GLN A 46 5.42 -0.45 -16.02
N SER A 47 6.23 -0.08 -15.02
CA SER A 47 6.12 -0.60 -13.65
C SER A 47 4.76 -0.31 -13.04
N LEU A 48 4.25 0.92 -13.19
CA LEU A 48 2.93 1.29 -12.66
C LEU A 48 1.78 0.49 -13.32
N ARG A 49 1.85 0.24 -14.64
CA ARG A 49 0.85 -0.60 -15.34
C ARG A 49 0.93 -2.05 -14.87
N SER A 50 2.14 -2.59 -14.70
CA SER A 50 2.36 -3.94 -14.18
C SER A 50 1.77 -4.10 -12.78
N LEU A 51 2.04 -3.15 -11.88
CA LEU A 51 1.50 -3.15 -10.52
C LEU A 51 -0.03 -3.03 -10.49
N SER A 52 -0.60 -2.16 -11.32
CA SER A 52 -2.06 -1.99 -11.41
C SER A 52 -2.76 -3.30 -11.79
N ARG A 53 -2.18 -4.05 -12.74
CA ARG A 53 -2.68 -5.40 -13.10
C ARG A 53 -2.44 -6.41 -11.99
N ARG A 54 -1.22 -6.52 -11.47
CA ARG A 54 -0.82 -7.50 -10.46
C ARG A 54 -1.64 -7.41 -9.17
N PHE A 55 -1.94 -6.19 -8.74
CA PHE A 55 -2.71 -5.92 -7.51
C PHE A 55 -4.20 -5.66 -7.77
N SER A 56 -4.68 -5.86 -9.01
CA SER A 56 -6.08 -5.63 -9.40
C SER A 56 -6.63 -4.29 -8.89
N THR A 57 -5.86 -3.22 -9.07
CA THR A 57 -6.18 -1.90 -8.52
C THR A 57 -5.93 -0.80 -9.55
N SER A 58 -6.57 0.34 -9.39
CA SER A 58 -6.41 1.47 -10.30
C SER A 58 -4.97 2.01 -10.30
N PHE A 59 -4.55 2.55 -11.45
CA PHE A 59 -3.26 3.23 -11.62
C PHE A 59 -3.06 4.37 -10.60
N SER A 60 -4.13 5.12 -10.32
CA SER A 60 -4.13 6.21 -9.33
C SER A 60 -3.94 5.70 -7.90
N THR A 61 -4.42 4.51 -7.58
CA THR A 61 -4.19 3.86 -6.29
C THR A 61 -2.71 3.47 -6.13
N VAL A 62 -2.10 2.91 -7.17
CA VAL A 62 -0.66 2.56 -7.15
C VAL A 62 0.20 3.79 -6.95
N LYS A 63 -0.06 4.87 -7.69
CA LYS A 63 0.65 6.15 -7.52
C LYS A 63 0.52 6.70 -6.10
N ARG A 64 -0.69 6.69 -5.54
CA ARG A 64 -0.94 7.14 -4.15
C ARG A 64 -0.21 6.27 -3.13
N ALA A 65 -0.20 4.95 -3.32
CA ALA A 65 0.53 4.01 -2.46
C ALA A 65 2.03 4.35 -2.42
N LEU A 66 2.66 4.51 -3.57
CA LEU A 66 4.09 4.88 -3.67
C LEU A 66 4.35 6.23 -3.02
N LYS A 67 3.54 7.25 -3.31
CA LYS A 67 3.68 8.58 -2.71
C LYS A 67 3.59 8.55 -1.19
N ARG A 68 2.61 7.83 -0.62
CA ARG A 68 2.44 7.69 0.83
C ARG A 68 3.65 7.06 1.50
N ILE A 69 4.23 6.02 0.89
CA ILE A 69 5.43 5.36 1.43
C ILE A 69 6.61 6.34 1.44
N GLU A 70 6.83 7.09 0.35
CA GLU A 70 7.88 8.12 0.30
C GLU A 70 7.68 9.23 1.34
N GLU A 71 6.44 9.70 1.52
CA GLU A 71 6.10 10.70 2.54
C GLU A 71 6.36 10.18 3.96
N MET A 72 6.08 8.91 4.25
CA MET A 72 6.38 8.30 5.55
C MET A 72 7.90 8.23 5.78
N ARG A 73 8.68 7.83 4.78
CA ARG A 73 10.16 7.82 4.88
C ARG A 73 10.74 9.23 5.05
N GLY A 74 10.15 10.24 4.42
CA GLY A 74 10.56 11.64 4.57
C GLY A 74 10.31 12.20 5.98
N LYS A 75 9.19 11.80 6.61
CA LYS A 75 8.86 12.19 7.99
C LYS A 75 9.80 11.58 9.03
N ASP A 76 10.29 10.36 8.79
CA ASP A 76 11.24 9.73 9.72
C ASP A 76 12.62 10.41 9.67
N LYS A 77 13.04 10.90 8.51
CA LYS A 77 14.31 11.64 8.38
C LYS A 77 14.32 13.01 9.06
N THR A 78 13.15 13.65 9.20
CA THR A 78 13.02 14.98 9.81
C THR A 78 12.93 14.94 11.34
N LYS A 79 12.72 13.77 11.96
CA LYS A 79 12.69 13.60 13.42
C LYS A 79 14.05 13.24 14.04
N LEU A 80 15.08 13.09 13.22
CA LEU A 80 16.44 12.70 13.61
C LEU A 80 17.42 13.90 13.68
N HIS A 81 16.92 15.13 13.58
CA HIS A 81 17.68 16.37 13.68
C HIS A 81 17.15 17.26 14.80
#